data_AF-A0A0Q4LU86-F1
#
_entry.id   AF-A0A0Q4LU86-F1
#
_cell.length_a   1.000
_cell.length_b   1.000
_cell.length_c   1.000
_cell.angle_alpha   90.00
_cell.angle_beta   90.00
_cell.angle_gamma   90.00
#
_symmetry.space_group_name_H-M   'P 1'
#
loop_
_entity.id
_entity.type
_entity.pdbx_description
1 polymer ?
#
loop_
_entity_poly.entity_id
_entity_poly.type
_entity_poly.pdbx_seq_one_letter_code
_entity_poly.pdbx_strand_id
1 'polypeptide(L)'
;MKRYAFLAVLLSFICTSAFAQSDENAIKQTVNNLFTGMKNGDSTLARSAFAKDCMMQTVVNKNSITSAPTEKLDGFIKFIGCPHKEKFD
;
A
#
# COMPACT_ATOMS: atom_id res chain seq x y z
N MET A 1 6.16 50.14 8.85
CA MET A 1 6.52 48.90 9.56
C MET A 1 5.33 47.97 9.82
N LYS A 2 4.20 48.43 10.38
CA LYS A 2 3.01 47.59 10.65
C LYS A 2 2.36 46.93 9.41
N ARG A 3 2.38 47.60 8.25
CA ARG A 3 1.86 47.05 6.97
C ARG A 3 2.64 45.84 6.45
N TYR A 4 3.97 45.86 6.60
CA TYR A 4 4.83 44.75 6.19
C TYR A 4 4.77 43.58 7.18
N ALA A 5 4.51 43.87 8.47
CA ALA A 5 4.28 42.83 9.47
C ALA A 5 3.01 42.02 9.18
N PHE A 6 1.93 42.67 8.73
CA PHE A 6 0.68 41.99 8.35
C PHE A 6 0.88 41.10 7.11
N LEU A 7 1.64 41.58 6.13
CA LEU A 7 1.95 40.81 4.92
C LEU A 7 2.84 39.59 5.21
N ALA A 8 3.79 39.72 6.14
CA ALA A 8 4.65 38.62 6.58
C ALA A 8 3.87 37.52 7.32
N VAL A 9 2.91 37.90 8.17
CA VAL A 9 2.02 36.94 8.85
C VAL A 9 1.12 36.21 7.84
N LEU A 10 0.58 36.92 6.84
CA LEU A 10 -0.23 36.31 5.78
C LEU A 10 0.58 35.31 4.94
N LEU A 11 1.83 35.65 4.58
CA LEU A 11 2.72 34.74 3.85
C LEU A 11 3.08 33.49 4.66
N SER A 12 3.24 33.62 5.98
CA SER A 12 3.54 32.50 6.89
C SER A 12 2.43 31.45 6.93
N PHE A 13 1.16 31.83 6.74
CA PHE A 13 0.05 30.88 6.71
C PHE A 13 0.03 30.05 5.41
N ILE A 14 0.52 30.61 4.30
CA ILE A 14 0.54 29.97 2.98
C ILE A 14 1.63 28.89 2.89
N CYS A 15 2.75 29.07 3.60
CA CYS A 15 3.87 28.11 3.65
C CYS A 15 3.59 26.81 4.43
N THR A 16 2.45 26.67 5.09
CA THR A 16 2.11 25.43 5.83
C THR A 16 1.74 24.26 4.92
N SER A 17 1.62 24.50 3.61
CA SER A 17 1.28 23.50 2.59
C SER A 17 2.49 22.86 1.90
N ALA A 18 3.71 23.03 2.43
CA ALA A 18 4.89 22.33 1.93
C ALA A 18 4.82 20.85 2.34
N PHE A 19 4.19 20.04 1.48
CA PHE A 19 4.05 18.59 1.60
C PHE A 19 5.42 17.91 1.73
N ALA A 20 5.80 17.63 2.97
CA ALA A 20 6.84 16.66 3.34
C ALA A 20 6.20 15.31 3.75
N GLN A 21 5.06 14.94 3.14
CA GLN A 21 4.53 13.59 3.28
C GLN A 21 5.52 12.66 2.57
N SER A 22 6.43 12.07 3.35
CA SER A 22 7.37 11.09 2.82
C SER A 22 6.59 9.94 2.20
N ASP A 23 7.12 9.41 1.09
CA ASP A 23 6.59 8.21 0.46
C ASP A 23 6.48 7.05 1.46
N GLU A 24 7.32 7.05 2.50
CA GLU A 24 7.33 6.07 3.58
C GLU A 24 5.96 5.90 4.26
N ASN A 25 5.25 6.98 4.58
CA ASN A 25 3.94 6.88 5.22
C ASN A 25 2.90 6.27 4.29
N ALA A 26 2.92 6.66 3.01
CA ALA A 26 2.04 6.09 2.00
C ALA A 26 2.33 4.60 1.79
N ILE A 27 3.61 4.22 1.70
CA ILE A 27 4.06 2.81 1.59
C ILE A 27 3.59 1.99 2.79
N LYS A 28 3.81 2.48 4.02
CA LYS A 28 3.36 1.81 5.25
C LYS A 28 1.85 1.62 5.25
N GLN A 29 1.11 2.63 4.82
CA GLN A 29 -0.35 2.54 4.72
C GLN A 29 -0.78 1.45 3.73
N THR A 30 -0.16 1.38 2.55
CA THR A 30 -0.42 0.32 1.55
C THR A 30 -0.17 -1.08 2.14
N VAL A 31 0.94 -1.27 2.86
CA VAL A 31 1.27 -2.54 3.52
C VAL A 31 0.27 -2.88 4.63
N ASN A 32 -0.10 -1.90 5.46
CA ASN A 32 -1.09 -2.10 6.52
C ASN A 32 -2.47 -2.46 5.97
N ASN A 33 -2.87 -1.87 4.84
CA ASN A 33 -4.12 -2.22 4.17
C ASN A 33 -4.13 -3.67 3.71
N LEU A 34 -3.01 -4.20 3.19
CA LEU A 34 -2.89 -5.60 2.84
C LEU A 34 -3.21 -6.50 4.05
N PHE A 35 -2.48 -6.34 5.15
CA PHE A 35 -2.67 -7.17 6.35
C PHE A 35 -4.04 -6.96 6.99
N THR A 36 -4.57 -5.74 6.99
CA THR A 36 -5.91 -5.46 7.51
C THR A 36 -6.98 -6.16 6.67
N GLY A 37 -6.85 -6.15 5.34
CA GLY A 37 -7.73 -6.89 4.44
C GLY A 37 -7.65 -8.39 4.67
N MET A 38 -6.44 -8.92 4.89
CA MET A 38 -6.23 -10.35 5.19
C MET A 38 -6.91 -10.78 6.50
N LYS A 39 -6.69 -10.00 7.55
CA LYS A 39 -7.23 -10.26 8.89
C LYS A 39 -8.75 -10.20 8.95
N ASN A 40 -9.34 -9.26 8.21
CA ASN A 40 -10.78 -9.02 8.25
C ASN A 40 -11.56 -9.81 7.18
N GLY A 41 -10.87 -10.50 6.27
CA GLY A 41 -11.52 -11.09 5.10
C GLY A 41 -12.14 -10.03 4.18
N ASP A 42 -11.45 -8.91 3.99
CA ASP A 42 -11.83 -7.82 3.07
C ASP A 42 -10.93 -7.82 1.82
N SER A 43 -11.43 -8.49 0.78
CA SER A 43 -10.75 -8.63 -0.51
C SER A 43 -10.60 -7.31 -1.26
N THR A 44 -11.48 -6.33 -1.01
CA THR A 44 -11.39 -5.02 -1.65
C THR A 44 -10.21 -4.24 -1.05
N LEU A 45 -10.10 -4.25 0.28
CA LEU A 45 -8.98 -3.63 0.98
C LEU A 45 -7.66 -4.31 0.65
N ALA A 46 -7.62 -5.65 0.62
CA ALA A 46 -6.42 -6.39 0.22
C ALA A 46 -6.01 -6.10 -1.24
N ARG A 47 -6.97 -6.01 -2.18
CA ARG A 47 -6.69 -5.68 -3.59
C ARG A 47 -6.09 -4.28 -3.76
N SER A 48 -6.45 -3.34 -2.90
CA SER A 48 -5.96 -1.95 -2.96
C SER A 48 -4.45 -1.83 -2.80
N ALA A 49 -3.79 -2.86 -2.23
CA ALA A 49 -2.34 -2.90 -2.08
C ALA A 49 -1.58 -3.20 -3.38
N PHE A 50 -2.28 -3.56 -4.46
CA PHE A 50 -1.67 -4.01 -5.71
C PHE A 50 -2.05 -3.14 -6.90
N ALA A 51 -1.08 -2.85 -7.75
CA ALA A 51 -1.32 -2.23 -9.04
C ALA A 51 -2.15 -3.14 -9.96
N LYS A 52 -2.78 -2.55 -10.98
CA LYS A 52 -3.56 -3.29 -11.98
C LYS A 52 -2.68 -4.31 -12.74
N ASP A 53 -1.47 -3.89 -13.12
CA ASP A 53 -0.54 -4.65 -13.96
C ASP A 53 0.63 -5.25 -13.15
N CYS A 54 0.44 -5.52 -11.86
CA CYS A 54 1.48 -6.16 -11.06
C CYS A 54 1.72 -7.62 -11.51
N MET A 55 2.97 -8.06 -11.42
CA MET A 55 3.34 -9.47 -11.66
C MET A 55 3.62 -10.15 -10.32
N MET A 56 2.95 -11.27 -10.09
CA MET A 56 3.19 -12.14 -8.95
C MET A 56 3.99 -13.34 -9.43
N GLN A 57 5.17 -13.57 -8.87
CA GLN A 57 6.08 -14.64 -9.28
C GLN A 57 6.60 -15.39 -8.07
N THR A 58 6.62 -16.72 -8.18
CA THR A 58 7.16 -17.61 -7.16
C THR A 58 8.46 -18.21 -7.68
N VAL A 59 9.59 -17.96 -7.02
CA VAL A 59 10.86 -18.59 -7.41
C VAL A 59 10.85 -20.03 -6.92
N VAL A 60 10.92 -20.98 -7.86
CA VAL A 60 10.92 -22.41 -7.58
C VAL A 60 12.24 -23.00 -8.05
N ASN A 61 12.91 -23.74 -7.17
CA ASN A 61 14.04 -24.59 -7.52
C ASN A 61 13.63 -26.06 -7.33
N LYS A 62 13.56 -26.82 -8.43
CA LYS A 62 13.22 -28.24 -8.40
C LYS A 62 14.13 -29.00 -9.35
N ASN A 63 14.74 -30.09 -8.87
CA ASN A 63 15.66 -30.92 -9.65
C ASN A 63 16.77 -30.12 -10.35
N SER A 64 17.37 -29.17 -9.64
CA SER A 64 18.41 -28.25 -10.17
C SER A 64 17.96 -27.32 -11.30
N ILE A 65 16.65 -27.24 -11.57
CA ILE A 65 16.05 -26.27 -12.51
C ILE A 65 15.42 -25.15 -11.70
N THR A 66 15.90 -23.93 -11.92
CA THR A 66 15.31 -22.70 -11.35
C THR A 66 14.30 -22.13 -12.34
N SER A 67 13.10 -21.81 -11.84
CA SER A 67 12.03 -21.18 -12.63
C SER A 67 11.29 -20.14 -11.79
N ALA A 68 10.63 -19.19 -12.45
CA ALA A 68 9.80 -18.16 -11.83
C ALA A 68 8.43 -18.09 -12.52
N PRO A 69 7.55 -19.08 -12.32
CA PRO A 69 6.19 -19.03 -12.84
C PRO A 69 5.47 -17.75 -12.40
N THR A 70 4.73 -17.15 -13.33
CA THR A 70 3.86 -16.00 -13.05
C THR A 70 2.47 -16.50 -12.70
N GLU A 71 1.95 -16.05 -11.56
CA GLU A 71 0.67 -16.47 -11.01
C GLU A 71 -0.37 -15.35 -11.09
N LYS A 72 -1.65 -15.73 -11.10
CA LYS A 72 -2.76 -14.78 -11.14
C LYS A 72 -2.98 -14.18 -9.75
N LEU A 73 -2.86 -12.86 -9.65
CA LEU A 73 -3.10 -12.15 -8.41
C LEU A 73 -4.51 -12.39 -7.84
N ASP A 74 -5.54 -12.43 -8.67
CA ASP A 74 -6.92 -12.57 -8.20
C ASP A 74 -7.17 -13.86 -7.38
N GLY A 75 -6.45 -14.94 -7.72
CA GLY A 75 -6.50 -16.19 -6.95
C GLY A 75 -5.92 -16.02 -5.55
N PHE A 76 -4.79 -15.32 -5.45
CA PHE A 76 -4.17 -14.98 -4.19
C PHE A 76 -5.06 -14.06 -3.34
N ILE A 77 -5.61 -12.98 -3.93
CA ILE A 77 -6.52 -12.06 -3.23
C ILE A 77 -7.75 -12.78 -2.70
N LYS A 78 -8.33 -13.69 -3.50
CA LYS A 78 -9.46 -14.51 -3.07
C LYS A 78 -9.09 -15.41 -1.88
N PHE A 79 -7.88 -15.97 -1.88
CA PHE A 79 -7.40 -16.81 -0.79
C PHE A 79 -7.21 -15.99 0.50
N ILE A 80 -6.55 -14.84 0.43
CA ILE A 80 -6.18 -14.09 1.63
C ILE A 80 -7.28 -13.17 2.15
N GLY A 81 -8.17 -12.68 1.28
CA GLY A 81 -9.10 -11.59 1.58
C GLY A 81 -10.58 -11.96 1.49
N CYS A 82 -10.97 -13.20 1.21
CA CYS A 82 -12.37 -13.59 1.38
C CYS A 82 -12.64 -14.01 2.83
N PRO A 83 -13.89 -13.98 3.33
CA PRO A 83 -14.21 -14.51 4.65
C PRO A 83 -13.75 -15.97 4.77
N HIS A 84 -12.83 -16.21 5.70
CA HIS A 84 -12.26 -17.52 6.00
C HIS A 84 -12.32 -17.75 7.52
N LYS A 85 -12.25 -19.02 7.94
CA LYS A 85 -12.37 -19.40 9.36
C LYS A 85 -11.09 -19.14 10.14
N GLU A 86 -9.98 -19.15 9.44
CA GLU A 86 -8.65 -18.94 10.01
C GLU A 86 -8.48 -17.45 10.27
N LYS A 87 -7.60 -17.08 11.20
CA LYS A 87 -7.16 -15.69 11.28
C LYS A 87 -5.76 -15.67 10.68
N PHE A 88 -5.56 -14.70 9.79
CA PHE A 88 -4.24 -14.35 9.30
C PHE A 88 -3.81 -13.14 10.13
N ASP A 89 -2.97 -13.40 11.13
CA ASP A 89 -2.48 -12.44 12.14
C ASP A 89 -0.95 -12.44 12.23
#